data_AF-J4HTA9-F1
#
_entry.id   AF-J4HTA9-F1
#
_cell.length_a   1.000
_cell.length_b   1.000
_cell.length_c   1.000
_cell.angle_alpha   90.00
_cell.angle_beta   90.00
_cell.angle_gamma   90.00
#
_symmetry.space_group_name_H-M   'P 1'
#
loop_
_entity.id
_entity.type
_entity.pdbx_description
1 polymer ?
#
loop_
_entity_poly.entity_id
_entity_poly.type
_entity_poly.pdbx_seq_one_letter_code
_entity_poly.pdbx_strand_id
1 'polypeptide(L)'
;MGLPMSPCPPSDVSIHDRTALPQYGFGPDVEFEKLVESNPFLFRVYTPKEPNPFYDRSEPYFVGPRFEEKFSDAGFNSQDPSTSPFRSPPSPTYADAAHHLDWTTRSSSPYVSTSFSFAWAIWEATRRYHHGVKHSVEIAVIDAKAVSSRAVTAVELLRKADPKDRHQDHWKWYRFALEAQDVLVWGYIPGNAVFASIPLSQVLTKLPSFFLSPDTPLSPDTKNAQTSQLGLAWDYSRRKPSFREFCQDVSARFLRMPPERRLRDTTAGAVRLALCHLRPWFHARALGDFPAASSTTVELALVIARWAGPWWVREHPEIESIVRAAVHVVGEEVREARRVQALADAARMQDIVAGLEQLAQTYQVRARMRKAVPSACTSPVEPKSPCAAPVLAEPLDPAATLLSPVARAPEPDLEKAEAVEEPESSPKAPRESPMQTFVRSASTLLTGFFLGTFVTLWVLAPDTRQLAHHLT
;
A
#
# COMPACT_ATOMS: atom_id res chain seq x y z
N MET A 1 4.95 -24.73 -53.89
CA MET A 1 5.32 -23.32 -54.11
C MET A 1 4.69 -22.50 -53.00
N GLY A 2 5.47 -22.08 -52.01
CA GLY A 2 4.98 -21.27 -50.89
C GLY A 2 4.86 -19.81 -51.32
N LEU A 3 3.69 -19.23 -51.11
CA LEU A 3 3.47 -17.80 -51.37
C LEU A 3 4.30 -16.97 -50.38
N PRO A 4 5.01 -15.93 -50.84
CA PRO A 4 5.75 -15.04 -49.95
C PRO A 4 4.75 -14.31 -49.05
N MET A 5 4.83 -14.56 -47.74
CA MET A 5 4.09 -13.75 -46.77
C MET A 5 4.60 -12.31 -46.88
N SER A 6 3.71 -11.41 -47.30
CA SER A 6 4.02 -9.98 -47.30
C SER A 6 4.35 -9.54 -45.88
N PRO A 7 5.42 -8.75 -45.66
CA PRO A 7 5.74 -8.21 -44.35
C PRO A 7 4.55 -7.37 -43.87
N CYS A 8 3.97 -7.77 -42.74
CA CYS A 8 2.99 -6.92 -42.05
C CYS A 8 3.66 -5.56 -41.78
N PRO A 9 3.01 -4.44 -42.11
CA PRO A 9 3.52 -3.13 -41.72
C PRO A 9 3.74 -3.12 -40.21
N PRO A 10 4.79 -2.45 -39.70
CA PRO A 10 5.03 -2.36 -38.27
C PRO A 10 3.76 -1.79 -37.63
N SER A 11 3.12 -2.59 -36.79
CA SER A 11 1.98 -2.17 -35.99
C SER A 11 2.37 -0.89 -35.26
N ASP A 12 1.56 0.16 -35.42
CA ASP A 12 1.78 1.44 -34.75
C ASP A 12 1.92 1.18 -33.24
N VAL A 13 3.17 1.33 -32.76
CA VAL A 13 3.49 1.18 -31.34
C VAL A 13 2.63 2.18 -30.59
N SER A 14 1.77 1.68 -29.69
CA SER A 14 0.89 2.50 -28.88
C SER A 14 1.65 3.66 -28.26
N ILE A 15 1.08 4.88 -28.31
CA ILE A 15 1.67 6.09 -27.72
C ILE A 15 1.98 5.87 -26.23
N HIS A 16 1.20 5.02 -25.56
CA HIS A 16 1.41 4.64 -24.16
C HIS A 16 2.68 3.81 -23.91
N ASP A 17 3.22 3.12 -24.93
CA ASP A 17 4.46 2.36 -24.79
C ASP A 17 5.70 3.23 -24.95
N ARG A 18 5.60 4.34 -25.70
CA ARG A 18 6.70 5.28 -25.88
C ARG A 18 6.94 6.16 -24.64
N THR A 19 5.93 6.28 -23.79
CA THR A 19 5.90 7.20 -22.66
C THR A 19 6.01 6.50 -21.30
N ALA A 20 6.18 5.18 -21.30
CA ALA A 20 6.42 4.40 -20.09
C ALA A 20 7.83 4.67 -19.53
N LEU A 21 7.92 4.88 -18.22
CA LEU A 21 9.20 5.08 -17.55
C LEU A 21 10.08 3.81 -17.60
N PRO A 22 11.41 3.96 -17.75
CA PRO A 22 12.32 2.84 -17.59
C PRO A 22 12.35 2.36 -16.12
N GLN A 23 13.01 1.23 -15.84
CA GLN A 23 13.12 0.69 -14.47
C GLN A 23 13.80 1.64 -13.49
N TYR A 24 14.74 2.44 -13.98
CA TYR A 24 15.46 3.49 -13.26
C TYR A 24 15.74 4.64 -14.22
N GLY A 25 15.71 5.88 -13.73
CA GLY A 25 15.80 7.08 -14.55
C GLY A 25 14.47 7.49 -15.19
N PHE A 26 14.45 8.61 -15.90
CA PHE A 26 13.23 9.18 -16.49
C PHE A 26 13.14 9.03 -18.01
N GLY A 27 14.18 8.51 -18.66
CA GLY A 27 14.28 8.53 -20.12
C GLY A 27 14.63 9.93 -20.64
N PRO A 28 14.09 10.36 -21.80
CA PRO A 28 14.42 11.66 -22.39
C PRO A 28 13.78 12.83 -21.63
N ASP A 29 12.54 12.67 -21.18
CA ASP A 29 11.79 13.70 -20.48
C ASP A 29 12.00 13.59 -18.97
N VAL A 30 12.33 14.70 -18.31
CA VAL A 30 12.47 14.75 -16.84
C VAL A 30 11.45 15.68 -16.20
N GLU A 31 10.70 16.43 -16.98
CA GLU A 31 9.75 17.42 -16.48
C GLU A 31 8.50 16.71 -15.95
N PHE A 32 8.09 17.07 -14.73
CA PHE A 32 6.95 16.40 -14.09
C PHE A 32 5.68 16.50 -14.95
N GLU A 33 5.42 17.68 -15.52
CA GLU A 33 4.23 17.96 -16.33
C GLU A 33 4.12 17.05 -17.56
N LYS A 34 5.24 16.67 -18.18
CA LYS A 34 5.25 15.74 -19.33
C LYS A 34 5.07 14.29 -18.90
N LEU A 35 5.63 13.93 -17.74
CA LEU A 35 5.64 12.56 -17.24
C LEU A 35 4.30 12.14 -16.63
N VAL A 36 3.57 13.07 -16.03
CA VAL A 36 2.33 12.81 -15.29
C VAL A 36 1.18 12.29 -16.17
N GLU A 37 1.21 12.60 -17.47
CA GLU A 37 0.18 12.15 -18.40
C GLU A 37 0.20 10.63 -18.60
N SER A 38 1.40 10.04 -18.70
CA SER A 38 1.62 8.61 -18.90
C SER A 38 1.91 7.83 -17.60
N ASN A 39 2.28 8.52 -16.53
CA ASN A 39 2.62 7.92 -15.23
C ASN A 39 1.79 8.58 -14.12
N PRO A 40 0.51 8.19 -13.94
CA PRO A 40 -0.40 8.88 -13.04
C PRO A 40 -0.24 8.52 -11.55
N PHE A 41 0.75 7.69 -11.19
CA PHE A 41 0.95 7.20 -9.83
C PHE A 41 2.27 7.68 -9.24
N LEU A 42 2.19 8.26 -8.04
CA LEU A 42 3.33 8.48 -7.16
C LEU A 42 3.26 7.53 -5.97
N PHE A 43 4.43 7.10 -5.50
CA PHE A 43 4.60 6.18 -4.38
C PHE A 43 5.40 6.87 -3.28
N ARG A 44 4.95 6.72 -2.04
CA ARG A 44 5.65 7.25 -0.86
C ARG A 44 5.82 6.18 0.19
N VAL A 45 7.08 5.95 0.57
CA VAL A 45 7.45 5.08 1.70
C VAL A 45 7.52 5.89 2.97
N TYR A 46 6.76 5.49 3.98
CA TYR A 46 6.72 6.20 5.25
C TYR A 46 6.38 5.27 6.42
N THR A 47 6.52 5.80 7.62
CA THR A 47 6.07 5.18 8.86
C THR A 47 4.81 5.92 9.30
N PRO A 48 3.64 5.27 9.35
CA PRO A 48 2.39 5.92 9.70
C PRO A 48 2.47 6.41 11.15
N LYS A 49 1.97 7.63 11.36
CA LYS A 49 1.64 8.14 12.70
C LYS A 49 0.25 7.59 13.07
N GLU A 50 -0.07 7.49 14.35
CA GLU A 50 -1.41 7.07 14.78
C GLU A 50 -2.46 7.99 14.11
N PRO A 51 -3.43 7.42 13.37
CA PRO A 51 -4.40 8.24 12.66
C PRO A 51 -5.28 8.98 13.66
N ASN A 52 -5.53 10.26 13.40
CA ASN A 52 -6.54 11.01 14.13
C ASN A 52 -7.90 10.31 13.90
N PRO A 53 -8.65 9.93 14.95
CA PRO A 53 -9.98 9.31 14.80
C PRO A 53 -10.97 10.18 14.04
N PHE A 54 -10.71 11.49 13.95
CA PHE A 54 -11.53 12.47 13.24
C PHE A 54 -10.96 12.89 11.88
N TYR A 55 -10.01 12.13 11.32
CA TYR A 55 -9.36 12.46 10.05
C TYR A 55 -10.40 12.68 8.93
N ASP A 56 -10.40 13.88 8.36
CA ASP A 56 -11.16 14.21 7.16
C ASP A 56 -10.30 14.02 5.90
N ARG A 57 -10.88 13.52 4.81
CA ARG A 57 -10.19 13.37 3.53
C ARG A 57 -9.82 14.70 2.88
N SER A 58 -10.44 15.81 3.30
CA SER A 58 -10.05 17.15 2.87
C SER A 58 -8.75 17.65 3.53
N GLU A 59 -8.38 17.07 4.68
CA GLU A 59 -7.15 17.41 5.40
C GLU A 59 -5.90 16.90 4.65
N PRO A 60 -4.74 17.54 4.89
CA PRO A 60 -3.47 17.03 4.38
C PRO A 60 -3.18 15.63 4.92
N TYR A 61 -2.86 14.69 4.04
CA TYR A 61 -2.39 13.37 4.44
C TYR A 61 -0.88 13.37 4.70
N PHE A 62 -0.13 14.08 3.86
CA PHE A 62 1.30 14.29 4.05
C PHE A 62 1.62 15.77 4.07
N VAL A 63 2.43 16.19 5.04
CA VAL A 63 2.86 17.57 5.21
C VAL A 63 4.38 17.61 5.10
N GLY A 64 4.90 18.58 4.36
CA GLY A 64 6.32 18.88 4.27
C GLY A 64 6.83 19.35 5.64
N PRO A 65 8.00 18.88 6.10
CA PRO A 65 8.45 19.12 7.48
C PRO A 65 8.42 20.59 7.94
N ARG A 66 8.77 21.53 7.06
CA ARG A 66 8.69 23.00 7.31
C ARG A 66 7.31 23.50 7.74
N PHE A 67 6.27 22.75 7.39
CA PHE A 67 4.88 23.16 7.53
C PHE A 67 4.15 22.41 8.67
N GLU A 68 4.75 21.37 9.28
CA GLU A 68 4.08 20.51 10.27
C GLU A 68 3.51 21.31 11.47
N GLU A 69 4.24 22.30 11.98
CA GLU A 69 3.78 23.15 13.10
C GLU A 69 2.53 23.96 12.72
N LYS A 70 2.56 24.60 11.54
CA LYS A 70 1.47 25.47 11.07
C LYS A 70 0.17 24.72 10.78
N PHE A 71 0.25 23.43 10.47
CA PHE A 71 -0.91 22.57 10.25
C PHE A 71 -1.52 22.05 11.54
N SER A 72 -0.75 22.02 12.63
CA SER A 72 -1.28 21.64 13.94
C SER A 72 -2.12 22.78 14.55
N ASP A 73 -1.91 24.01 14.10
CA ASP A 73 -2.70 25.17 14.50
C ASP A 73 -4.05 25.21 13.76
N ALA A 74 -5.14 25.41 14.50
CA ALA A 74 -6.52 25.45 13.99
C ALA A 74 -6.78 26.52 12.90
N GLY A 75 -5.79 27.37 12.59
CA GLY A 75 -5.87 28.43 11.60
C GLY A 75 -5.88 27.96 10.14
N PHE A 76 -5.54 26.70 9.85
CA PHE A 76 -5.45 26.20 8.46
C PHE A 76 -6.73 26.40 7.65
N ASN A 77 -7.89 26.17 8.25
CA ASN A 77 -9.19 26.28 7.58
C ASN A 77 -9.72 27.72 7.45
N SER A 78 -9.05 28.70 8.08
CA SER A 78 -9.54 30.09 8.17
C SER A 78 -8.86 31.08 7.23
N GLN A 79 -7.83 30.66 6.50
CA GLN A 79 -7.00 31.59 5.73
C GLN A 79 -7.55 31.84 4.33
N ASP A 80 -7.49 33.11 3.93
CA ASP A 80 -7.78 33.59 2.59
C ASP A 80 -6.86 32.85 1.57
N PRO A 81 -7.43 32.24 0.52
CA PRO A 81 -6.67 31.48 -0.48
C PRO A 81 -5.55 32.29 -1.15
N SER A 82 -5.62 33.63 -1.11
CA SER A 82 -4.59 34.52 -1.68
C SER A 82 -3.28 34.58 -0.89
N THR A 83 -3.28 34.26 0.41
CA THR A 83 -2.11 34.42 1.32
C THR A 83 -1.61 33.12 1.95
N SER A 84 -2.10 31.98 1.47
CA SER A 84 -1.74 30.66 1.99
C SER A 84 -0.22 30.41 1.90
N PRO A 85 0.47 30.15 3.04
CA PRO A 85 1.91 29.83 3.05
C PRO A 85 2.21 28.48 2.38
N PHE A 86 1.17 27.74 1.99
CA PHE A 86 1.23 26.44 1.33
C PHE A 86 1.16 26.54 -0.20
N ARG A 87 0.95 27.74 -0.74
CA ARG A 87 1.05 27.98 -2.18
C ARG A 87 2.46 27.61 -2.64
N SER A 88 2.55 26.81 -3.70
CA SER A 88 3.84 26.53 -4.34
C SER A 88 4.48 27.85 -4.76
N PRO A 89 5.80 28.03 -4.55
CA PRO A 89 6.49 29.20 -5.05
C PRO A 89 6.32 29.22 -6.58
N PRO A 90 6.23 30.41 -7.19
CA PRO A 90 6.04 30.53 -8.63
C PRO A 90 7.16 29.84 -9.44
N SER A 91 8.34 29.69 -8.85
CA SER A 91 9.44 28.92 -9.41
C SER A 91 10.15 28.11 -8.31
N PRO A 92 10.03 26.77 -8.28
CA PRO A 92 10.85 25.95 -7.38
C PRO A 92 12.34 26.09 -7.73
N THR A 93 13.22 26.09 -6.71
CA THR A 93 14.64 26.42 -6.88
C THR A 93 15.56 25.23 -6.65
N TYR A 94 16.78 25.31 -7.20
CA TYR A 94 17.85 24.35 -6.90
C TYR A 94 18.18 24.29 -5.40
N ALA A 95 18.21 25.44 -4.73
CA ALA A 95 18.56 25.53 -3.31
C ALA A 95 17.56 24.77 -2.43
N ASP A 96 16.25 24.89 -2.71
CA ASP A 96 15.22 24.16 -1.98
C ASP A 96 15.35 22.63 -2.18
N ALA A 97 15.69 22.19 -3.40
CA ALA A 97 15.92 20.78 -3.71
C ALA A 97 17.18 20.24 -3.03
N ALA A 98 18.29 20.98 -3.09
CA ALA A 98 19.54 20.64 -2.41
C ALA A 98 19.31 20.50 -0.89
N HIS A 99 18.62 21.46 -0.29
CA HIS A 99 18.23 21.43 1.13
C HIS A 99 17.26 20.27 1.46
N HIS A 100 16.49 19.77 0.50
CA HIS A 100 15.64 18.59 0.73
C HIS A 100 16.42 17.28 0.65
N LEU A 101 17.36 17.19 -0.30
CA LEU A 101 18.11 15.98 -0.61
C LEU A 101 19.29 15.76 0.35
N ASP A 102 19.75 16.83 0.98
CA ASP A 102 20.64 16.76 2.13
C ASP A 102 19.88 16.26 3.38
N TRP A 103 20.32 15.12 3.91
CA TRP A 103 19.70 14.47 5.06
C TRP A 103 19.78 15.33 6.33
N THR A 104 20.77 16.21 6.45
CA THR A 104 20.96 17.06 7.64
C THR A 104 19.96 18.21 7.69
N THR A 105 19.47 18.67 6.53
CA THR A 105 18.55 19.81 6.39
C THR A 105 17.14 19.40 5.99
N ARG A 106 16.94 18.14 5.57
CA ARG A 106 15.64 17.58 5.14
C ARG A 106 14.49 17.80 6.12
N SER A 107 14.75 17.80 7.43
CA SER A 107 13.74 17.99 8.48
C SER A 107 13.13 19.40 8.52
N SER A 108 13.73 20.38 7.83
CA SER A 108 13.18 21.74 7.68
C SER A 108 12.82 22.07 6.23
N SER A 109 12.82 21.05 5.36
CA SER A 109 12.48 21.22 3.95
C SER A 109 10.99 21.44 3.73
N PRO A 110 10.60 22.23 2.71
CA PRO A 110 9.19 22.38 2.32
C PRO A 110 8.61 21.20 1.55
N TYR A 111 9.43 20.22 1.14
CA TYR A 111 8.99 19.15 0.24
C TYR A 111 8.58 17.85 0.94
N VAL A 112 7.66 17.16 0.30
CA VAL A 112 7.25 15.78 0.54
C VAL A 112 7.84 14.91 -0.57
N SER A 113 8.79 14.03 -0.24
CA SER A 113 9.40 13.12 -1.24
C SER A 113 8.45 11.99 -1.62
N THR A 114 8.41 11.70 -2.92
CA THR A 114 7.61 10.66 -3.58
C THR A 114 8.40 10.11 -4.77
N SER A 115 7.95 9.03 -5.39
CA SER A 115 8.64 8.40 -6.53
C SER A 115 7.63 7.92 -7.56
N PHE A 116 7.95 7.98 -8.85
CA PHE A 116 7.14 7.28 -9.87
C PHE A 116 7.32 5.75 -9.86
N SER A 117 8.37 5.24 -9.22
CA SER A 117 8.72 3.82 -9.25
C SER A 117 8.12 3.07 -8.06
N PHE A 118 7.10 2.26 -8.31
CA PHE A 118 6.56 1.34 -7.29
C PHE A 118 7.63 0.35 -6.81
N ALA A 119 8.54 -0.07 -7.69
CA ALA A 119 9.61 -1.00 -7.36
C ALA A 119 10.66 -0.35 -6.46
N TRP A 120 10.99 0.93 -6.69
CA TRP A 120 11.80 1.72 -5.75
C TRP A 120 11.13 1.77 -4.39
N ALA A 121 9.82 2.05 -4.33
CA ALA A 121 9.09 2.09 -3.08
C ALA A 121 9.12 0.74 -2.32
N ILE A 122 8.98 -0.39 -3.01
CA ILE A 122 9.12 -1.72 -2.40
C ILE A 122 10.54 -1.95 -1.89
N TRP A 123 11.55 -1.65 -2.72
CA TRP A 123 12.96 -1.82 -2.37
C TRP A 123 13.35 -0.98 -1.14
N GLU A 124 12.96 0.29 -1.13
CA GLU A 124 13.22 1.25 -0.06
C GLU A 124 12.44 0.91 1.22
N ALA A 125 11.18 0.49 1.10
CA ALA A 125 10.39 0.05 2.25
C ALA A 125 11.01 -1.19 2.92
N THR A 126 11.43 -2.16 2.11
CA THR A 126 12.14 -3.36 2.58
C THR A 126 13.46 -2.98 3.25
N ARG A 127 14.22 -2.04 2.66
CA ARG A 127 15.46 -1.52 3.25
C ARG A 127 15.20 -0.95 4.64
N ARG A 128 14.21 -0.05 4.79
CA ARG A 128 13.86 0.59 6.07
C ARG A 128 13.43 -0.43 7.12
N TYR A 129 12.63 -1.40 6.71
CA TYR A 129 12.16 -2.48 7.58
C TYR A 129 13.33 -3.27 8.19
N HIS A 130 14.38 -3.56 7.40
CA HIS A 130 15.56 -4.27 7.92
C HIS A 130 16.50 -3.40 8.77
N HIS A 131 16.48 -2.07 8.61
CA HIS A 131 17.34 -1.15 9.39
C HIS A 131 16.71 -0.71 10.72
N GLY A 132 15.78 -1.50 11.27
CA GLY A 132 15.22 -1.26 12.60
C GLY A 132 14.15 -0.17 12.68
N VAL A 133 13.69 0.36 11.53
CA VAL A 133 12.45 1.14 11.52
C VAL A 133 11.33 0.17 11.89
N LYS A 134 10.61 0.48 12.99
CA LYS A 134 9.50 -0.31 13.55
C LYS A 134 8.64 -0.93 12.43
N HIS A 135 8.10 -2.15 12.68
CA HIS A 135 7.32 -2.98 11.75
C HIS A 135 6.09 -2.33 11.06
N SER A 136 5.89 -1.03 11.23
CA SER A 136 4.89 -0.17 10.61
C SER A 136 5.50 0.60 9.43
N VAL A 137 6.04 -0.08 8.41
CA VAL A 137 6.39 0.60 7.15
C VAL A 137 5.22 0.45 6.19
N GLU A 138 4.75 1.57 5.64
CA GLU A 138 3.68 1.59 4.65
C GLU A 138 4.12 2.24 3.34
N ILE A 139 3.43 1.86 2.26
CA ILE A 139 3.56 2.47 0.95
C ILE A 139 2.22 3.12 0.60
N ALA A 140 2.23 4.44 0.46
CA ALA A 140 1.10 5.20 -0.05
C ALA A 140 1.18 5.32 -1.59
N VAL A 141 0.02 5.18 -2.24
CA VAL A 141 -0.19 5.43 -3.67
C VAL A 141 -0.98 6.72 -3.82
N ILE A 142 -0.43 7.65 -4.60
CA ILE A 142 -0.90 9.02 -4.74
C ILE A 142 -1.22 9.28 -6.21
N ASP A 143 -2.33 9.94 -6.47
CA ASP A 143 -2.67 10.49 -7.77
C ASP A 143 -1.72 11.64 -8.12
N ALA A 144 -0.84 11.38 -9.09
CA ALA A 144 0.15 12.33 -9.54
C ALA A 144 -0.50 13.58 -10.17
N LYS A 145 -1.64 13.42 -10.85
CA LYS A 145 -2.35 14.53 -11.50
C LYS A 145 -2.92 15.49 -10.46
N ALA A 146 -3.43 14.96 -9.35
CA ALA A 146 -3.99 15.76 -8.27
C ALA A 146 -2.96 16.68 -7.57
N VAL A 147 -1.66 16.37 -7.66
CA VAL A 147 -0.57 17.17 -7.08
C VAL A 147 0.26 17.94 -8.12
N SER A 148 -0.14 17.91 -9.39
CA SER A 148 0.63 18.48 -10.51
C SER A 148 1.01 19.95 -10.37
N SER A 149 0.12 20.78 -9.82
CA SER A 149 0.36 22.22 -9.57
C SER A 149 1.49 22.54 -8.57
N ARG A 150 2.01 21.53 -7.87
CA ARG A 150 2.99 21.69 -6.77
C ARG A 150 4.07 20.61 -6.77
N ALA A 151 4.06 19.71 -7.75
CA ALA A 151 5.01 18.63 -7.86
C ALA A 151 6.05 18.95 -8.93
N VAL A 152 7.29 18.54 -8.69
CA VAL A 152 8.40 18.71 -9.62
C VAL A 152 9.34 17.53 -9.46
N THR A 153 9.97 17.06 -10.54
CA THR A 153 10.99 16.01 -10.37
C THR A 153 12.25 16.65 -9.78
N ALA A 154 12.90 15.94 -8.86
CA ALA A 154 14.14 16.44 -8.27
C ALA A 154 15.21 16.65 -9.35
N VAL A 155 15.28 15.76 -10.33
CA VAL A 155 16.22 15.86 -11.46
C VAL A 155 16.01 17.13 -12.28
N GLU A 156 14.77 17.55 -12.52
CA GLU A 156 14.47 18.79 -13.23
C GLU A 156 15.09 20.00 -12.53
N LEU A 157 14.95 20.12 -11.21
CA LEU A 157 15.53 21.21 -10.42
C LEU A 157 17.06 21.15 -10.39
N LEU A 158 17.63 19.95 -10.25
CA LEU A 158 19.08 19.77 -10.24
C LEU A 158 19.70 20.15 -11.59
N ARG A 159 19.05 19.83 -12.73
CA ARG A 159 19.56 20.20 -14.07
C ARG A 159 19.60 21.70 -14.32
N LYS A 160 18.67 22.45 -13.72
CA LYS A 160 18.56 23.91 -13.86
C LYS A 160 19.69 24.68 -13.15
N ALA A 161 20.48 24.01 -12.31
CA ALA A 161 21.54 24.66 -11.53
C ALA A 161 22.78 24.99 -12.38
N ASP A 162 23.19 26.26 -12.33
CA ASP A 162 24.45 26.73 -12.88
C ASP A 162 25.63 26.00 -12.21
N PRO A 163 26.67 25.60 -12.97
CA PRO A 163 27.80 24.85 -12.42
C PRO A 163 28.48 25.50 -11.21
N LYS A 164 28.42 26.83 -11.09
CA LYS A 164 29.03 27.60 -10.00
C LYS A 164 28.24 27.53 -8.70
N ASP A 165 26.94 27.30 -8.78
CA ASP A 165 26.03 27.28 -7.62
C ASP A 165 25.78 25.86 -7.10
N ARG A 166 26.39 24.86 -7.74
CA ARG A 166 26.21 23.44 -7.36
C ARG A 166 26.92 23.15 -6.04
N HIS A 167 26.17 22.57 -5.11
CA HIS A 167 26.71 21.95 -3.91
C HIS A 167 27.68 20.82 -4.26
N GLN A 168 28.66 20.54 -3.38
CA GLN A 168 29.64 19.47 -3.56
C GLN A 168 29.01 18.08 -3.79
N ASP A 169 27.87 17.81 -3.14
CA ASP A 169 27.11 16.56 -3.26
C ASP A 169 26.13 16.52 -4.44
N HIS A 170 26.12 17.55 -5.31
CA HIS A 170 25.19 17.66 -6.43
C HIS A 170 25.08 16.36 -7.25
N TRP A 171 26.21 15.77 -7.64
CA TRP A 171 26.20 14.55 -8.47
C TRP A 171 25.78 13.29 -7.70
N LYS A 172 25.90 13.28 -6.37
CA LYS A 172 25.37 12.22 -5.51
C LYS A 172 23.84 12.31 -5.49
N TRP A 173 23.30 13.50 -5.22
CA TRP A 173 21.86 13.75 -5.23
C TRP A 173 21.23 13.54 -6.60
N TYR A 174 21.89 13.99 -7.67
CA TYR A 174 21.42 13.80 -9.04
C TYR A 174 21.28 12.32 -9.40
N ARG A 175 22.29 11.50 -9.09
CA ARG A 175 22.23 10.05 -9.33
C ARG A 175 21.13 9.39 -8.51
N PHE A 176 21.04 9.73 -7.22
CA PHE A 176 19.99 9.19 -6.36
C PHE A 176 18.58 9.56 -6.85
N ALA A 177 18.34 10.84 -7.15
CA ALA A 177 17.07 11.33 -7.65
C ALA A 177 16.68 10.69 -9.00
N LEU A 178 17.67 10.45 -9.87
CA LEU A 178 17.47 9.76 -11.14
C LEU A 178 17.09 8.29 -10.92
N GLU A 179 17.84 7.56 -10.11
CA GLU A 179 17.59 6.14 -9.83
C GLU A 179 16.24 5.93 -9.14
N ALA A 180 15.92 6.78 -8.16
CA ALA A 180 14.69 6.75 -7.40
C ALA A 180 13.48 7.28 -8.17
N GLN A 181 13.67 7.90 -9.35
CA GLN A 181 12.62 8.66 -10.05
C GLN A 181 11.92 9.65 -9.09
N ASP A 182 12.73 10.41 -8.35
CA ASP A 182 12.29 11.19 -7.20
C ASP A 182 11.48 12.42 -7.63
N VAL A 183 10.34 12.60 -6.96
CA VAL A 183 9.38 13.68 -7.17
C VAL A 183 9.15 14.39 -5.85
N LEU A 184 9.36 15.70 -5.86
CA LEU A 184 9.22 16.57 -4.72
C LEU A 184 7.89 17.30 -4.82
N VAL A 185 7.02 17.10 -3.83
CA VAL A 185 5.73 17.80 -3.74
C VAL A 185 5.85 18.92 -2.71
N TRP A 186 5.66 20.17 -3.12
CA TRP A 186 5.74 21.32 -2.24
C TRP A 186 4.56 21.36 -1.27
N GLY A 187 4.83 21.67 0.00
CA GLY A 187 3.78 21.94 0.97
C GLY A 187 3.19 20.65 1.51
N TYR A 188 2.12 20.17 0.88
CA TYR A 188 1.36 19.02 1.37
C TYR A 188 0.72 18.22 0.23
N ILE A 189 0.37 16.97 0.52
CA ILE A 189 -0.44 16.08 -0.32
C ILE A 189 -1.82 15.96 0.34
N PRO A 190 -2.91 16.39 -0.31
CA PRO A 190 -4.24 16.31 0.27
C PRO A 190 -4.72 14.85 0.37
N GLY A 191 -5.57 14.55 1.35
CA GLY A 191 -6.12 13.22 1.57
C GLY A 191 -6.85 12.61 0.38
N ASN A 192 -7.57 13.43 -0.37
CA ASN A 192 -8.27 12.99 -1.58
C ASN A 192 -7.34 12.59 -2.74
N ALA A 193 -6.07 13.03 -2.74
CA ALA A 193 -5.06 12.62 -3.71
C ALA A 193 -4.39 11.29 -3.34
N VAL A 194 -4.49 10.85 -2.08
CA VAL A 194 -3.97 9.55 -1.66
C VAL A 194 -5.02 8.50 -1.97
N PHE A 195 -4.75 7.62 -2.95
CA PHE A 195 -5.64 6.49 -3.22
C PHE A 195 -5.68 5.59 -1.98
N ALA A 196 -4.53 5.04 -1.58
CA ALA A 196 -4.45 4.13 -0.46
C ALA A 196 -3.06 4.16 0.19
N SER A 197 -3.01 3.74 1.45
CA SER A 197 -1.78 3.39 2.16
C SER A 197 -1.84 1.94 2.61
N ILE A 198 -0.79 1.17 2.29
CA ILE A 198 -0.77 -0.27 2.49
C ILE A 198 0.48 -0.68 3.29
N PRO A 199 0.34 -1.50 4.34
CA PRO A 199 1.47 -2.08 5.06
C PRO A 199 2.37 -2.91 4.14
N LEU A 200 3.68 -2.73 4.29
CA LEU A 200 4.69 -3.47 3.54
C LEU A 200 4.46 -4.98 3.63
N SER A 201 4.12 -5.50 4.81
CA SER A 201 3.83 -6.92 5.02
C SER A 201 2.75 -7.46 4.07
N GLN A 202 1.72 -6.67 3.76
CA GLN A 202 0.69 -7.06 2.80
C GLN A 202 1.24 -7.05 1.37
N VAL A 203 2.00 -6.01 1.00
CA VAL A 203 2.61 -5.88 -0.33
C VAL A 203 3.54 -7.06 -0.63
N LEU A 204 4.40 -7.44 0.32
CA LEU A 204 5.38 -8.52 0.12
C LEU A 204 4.72 -9.85 -0.23
N THR A 205 3.56 -10.18 0.37
CA THR A 205 2.83 -11.44 0.07
C THR A 205 2.21 -11.47 -1.33
N LYS A 206 2.16 -10.34 -2.02
CA LYS A 206 1.52 -10.17 -3.33
C LYS A 206 2.51 -9.95 -4.46
N LEU A 207 3.81 -9.95 -4.18
CA LEU A 207 4.85 -9.77 -5.19
C LEU A 207 4.82 -10.88 -6.26
N PRO A 208 5.09 -10.53 -7.54
CA PRO A 208 5.37 -11.50 -8.59
C PRO A 208 6.52 -12.46 -8.23
N SER A 209 6.52 -13.65 -8.82
CA SER A 209 7.46 -14.71 -8.42
C SER A 209 8.93 -14.41 -8.76
N PHE A 210 9.19 -13.53 -9.73
CA PHE A 210 10.55 -13.07 -10.04
C PHE A 210 11.18 -12.13 -8.99
N PHE A 211 10.40 -11.66 -8.02
CA PHE A 211 10.91 -11.00 -6.80
C PHE A 211 11.27 -12.01 -5.70
N LEU A 212 10.89 -13.27 -5.84
CA LEU A 212 11.05 -14.32 -4.83
C LEU A 212 12.21 -15.25 -5.18
N SER A 213 12.90 -15.73 -4.15
CA SER A 213 13.99 -16.69 -4.24
C SER A 213 13.38 -18.10 -4.36
N PRO A 214 13.62 -18.83 -5.45
CA PRO A 214 13.05 -20.17 -5.64
C PRO A 214 13.61 -21.21 -4.66
N ASP A 215 14.81 -20.99 -4.14
CA ASP A 215 15.65 -22.02 -3.52
C ASP A 215 15.86 -21.81 -2.02
N THR A 216 15.00 -21.03 -1.34
CA THR A 216 15.14 -20.84 0.11
C THR A 216 14.33 -21.93 0.81
N PRO A 217 14.93 -23.05 1.27
CA PRO A 217 14.19 -24.04 2.05
C PRO A 217 13.62 -23.35 3.28
N LEU A 218 12.32 -23.54 3.52
CA LEU A 218 11.63 -23.05 4.71
C LEU A 218 12.23 -23.75 5.93
N SER A 219 13.28 -23.18 6.51
CA SER A 219 13.83 -23.65 7.77
C SER A 219 12.88 -23.25 8.89
N PRO A 220 12.32 -24.19 9.66
CA PRO A 220 11.32 -23.90 10.69
C PRO A 220 11.86 -23.17 11.94
N ASP A 221 13.18 -23.03 12.09
CA ASP A 221 13.80 -22.67 13.39
C ASP A 221 14.15 -21.18 13.59
N THR A 222 13.88 -20.29 12.63
CA THR A 222 14.29 -18.88 12.74
C THR A 222 13.17 -17.96 13.24
N LYS A 223 13.27 -17.51 14.50
CA LYS A 223 12.32 -16.59 15.18
C LYS A 223 12.20 -15.19 14.54
N ASN A 224 13.07 -14.81 13.59
CA ASN A 224 12.93 -13.59 12.78
C ASN A 224 12.12 -13.84 11.49
N ALA A 225 11.10 -14.69 11.58
CA ALA A 225 10.51 -15.42 10.46
C ALA A 225 9.94 -14.51 9.36
N GLN A 226 9.21 -13.43 9.64
CA GLN A 226 8.31 -12.85 8.63
C GLN A 226 8.98 -12.42 7.32
N THR A 227 10.10 -11.69 7.34
CA THR A 227 10.79 -11.26 6.10
C THR A 227 11.63 -12.36 5.47
N SER A 228 12.27 -13.21 6.27
CA SER A 228 13.00 -14.39 5.77
C SER A 228 12.06 -15.46 5.21
N GLN A 229 10.83 -15.53 5.71
CA GLN A 229 9.76 -16.45 5.31
C GLN A 229 9.14 -16.09 3.97
N LEU A 230 9.16 -14.80 3.62
CA LEU A 230 8.73 -14.35 2.30
C LEU A 230 9.71 -14.75 1.19
N GLY A 231 10.94 -15.16 1.53
CA GLY A 231 11.92 -15.62 0.56
C GLY A 231 12.23 -14.54 -0.47
N LEU A 232 12.39 -13.29 -0.05
CA LEU A 232 12.76 -12.22 -0.97
C LEU A 232 14.11 -12.54 -1.61
N ALA A 233 14.20 -12.26 -2.90
CA ALA A 233 15.36 -12.63 -3.70
C ALA A 233 16.52 -11.62 -3.57
N TRP A 234 16.38 -10.63 -2.70
CA TRP A 234 17.43 -9.73 -2.23
C TRP A 234 17.38 -9.75 -0.69
N ASP A 235 18.54 -9.79 -0.06
CA ASP A 235 18.67 -9.91 1.39
C ASP A 235 19.56 -8.80 1.94
N TYR A 236 18.93 -7.83 2.61
CA TYR A 236 19.62 -6.70 3.25
C TYR A 236 20.47 -7.09 4.46
N SER A 237 20.26 -8.29 5.01
CA SER A 237 21.09 -8.79 6.12
C SER A 237 22.47 -9.25 5.66
N ARG A 238 22.57 -9.71 4.40
CA ARG A 238 23.83 -10.22 3.81
C ARG A 238 24.58 -9.15 3.02
N ARG A 239 23.85 -8.38 2.21
CA ARG A 239 24.42 -7.36 1.33
C ARG A 239 23.46 -6.19 1.24
N LYS A 240 23.98 -4.96 1.14
CA LYS A 240 23.18 -3.79 0.79
C LYS A 240 23.22 -3.60 -0.73
N PRO A 241 22.35 -4.25 -1.53
CA PRO A 241 22.38 -4.06 -2.98
C PRO A 241 22.03 -2.62 -3.30
N SER A 242 22.68 -2.03 -4.29
CA SER A 242 22.19 -0.79 -4.90
C SER A 242 20.85 -1.06 -5.60
N PHE A 243 20.04 -0.02 -5.79
CA PHE A 243 18.78 -0.19 -6.53
C PHE A 243 19.00 -0.64 -7.97
N ARG A 244 20.10 -0.18 -8.59
CA ARG A 244 20.48 -0.63 -9.94
C ARG A 244 20.77 -2.12 -9.99
N GLU A 245 21.54 -2.65 -9.04
CA GLU A 245 21.80 -4.10 -8.93
C GLU A 245 20.49 -4.86 -8.70
N PHE A 246 19.62 -4.36 -7.82
CA PHE A 246 18.29 -4.93 -7.61
C PHE A 246 17.49 -5.02 -8.92
N CYS A 247 17.43 -3.95 -9.71
CA CYS A 247 16.74 -3.95 -11.01
C CYS A 247 17.34 -4.97 -11.99
N GLN A 248 18.68 -5.08 -12.04
CA GLN A 248 19.38 -6.03 -12.89
C GLN A 248 19.07 -7.47 -12.48
N ASP A 249 19.16 -7.79 -11.19
CA ASP A 249 18.92 -9.13 -10.65
C ASP A 249 17.47 -9.57 -10.88
N VAL A 250 16.51 -8.67 -10.61
CA VAL A 250 15.09 -8.94 -10.78
C VAL A 250 14.75 -9.13 -12.27
N SER A 251 15.30 -8.32 -13.16
CA SER A 251 15.18 -8.50 -14.62
C SER A 251 15.80 -9.79 -15.11
N ALA A 252 17.00 -10.13 -14.64
CA ALA A 252 17.68 -11.37 -15.00
C ALA A 252 16.88 -12.60 -14.55
N ARG A 253 16.28 -12.56 -13.35
CA ARG A 253 15.35 -13.59 -12.90
C ARG A 253 14.14 -13.69 -13.80
N PHE A 254 13.51 -12.56 -14.14
CA PHE A 254 12.37 -12.54 -15.05
C PHE A 254 12.69 -13.21 -16.38
N LEU A 255 13.83 -12.89 -16.99
CA LEU A 255 14.29 -13.46 -18.26
C LEU A 255 14.55 -14.98 -18.22
N ARG A 256 15.00 -15.50 -17.07
CA ARG A 256 15.24 -16.94 -16.89
C ARG A 256 13.95 -17.74 -16.67
N MET A 257 12.83 -17.07 -16.42
CA MET A 257 11.56 -17.78 -16.19
C MET A 257 10.96 -18.32 -17.50
N PRO A 258 10.27 -19.48 -17.43
CA PRO A 258 9.47 -19.98 -18.54
C PRO A 258 8.44 -18.93 -19.02
N PRO A 259 8.15 -18.84 -20.32
CA PRO A 259 7.17 -17.91 -20.89
C PRO A 259 5.82 -17.91 -20.17
N GLU A 260 5.32 -19.08 -19.77
CA GLU A 260 4.03 -19.25 -19.09
C GLU A 260 4.03 -18.56 -17.72
N ARG A 261 5.16 -18.64 -17.00
CA ARG A 261 5.32 -17.99 -15.70
C ARG A 261 5.46 -16.48 -15.86
N ARG A 262 6.18 -16.01 -16.89
CA ARG A 262 6.26 -14.59 -17.23
C ARG A 262 4.88 -14.03 -17.56
N LEU A 263 4.10 -14.72 -18.39
CA LEU A 263 2.73 -14.33 -18.74
C LEU A 263 1.84 -14.26 -17.50
N ARG A 264 1.86 -15.29 -16.64
CA ARG A 264 1.10 -15.31 -15.39
C ARG A 264 1.46 -14.14 -14.47
N ASP A 265 2.75 -13.87 -14.30
CA ASP A 265 3.23 -12.83 -13.39
C ASP A 265 2.97 -11.41 -13.94
N THR A 266 3.03 -11.22 -15.26
CA THR A 266 2.72 -9.94 -15.93
C THR A 266 1.22 -9.71 -16.13
N THR A 267 0.37 -10.73 -15.91
CA THR A 267 -1.09 -10.60 -15.93
C THR A 267 -1.66 -10.66 -14.52
N ALA A 268 -2.02 -11.85 -14.04
CA ALA A 268 -2.62 -12.07 -12.72
C ALA A 268 -1.73 -11.57 -11.58
N GLY A 269 -0.41 -11.74 -11.68
CA GLY A 269 0.55 -11.24 -10.70
C GLY A 269 0.52 -9.70 -10.58
N ALA A 270 0.50 -9.02 -11.72
CA ALA A 270 0.44 -7.56 -11.78
C ALA A 270 -0.91 -7.03 -11.27
N VAL A 271 -2.03 -7.63 -11.66
CA VAL A 271 -3.38 -7.30 -11.17
C VAL A 271 -3.46 -7.48 -9.65
N ARG A 272 -2.94 -8.61 -9.14
CA ARG A 272 -2.92 -8.89 -7.71
C ARG A 272 -2.13 -7.85 -6.91
N LEU A 273 -0.98 -7.42 -7.41
CA LEU A 273 -0.17 -6.39 -6.75
C LEU A 273 -0.82 -5.01 -6.85
N ALA A 274 -1.39 -4.63 -8.00
CA ALA A 274 -2.13 -3.38 -8.18
C ALA A 274 -3.33 -3.28 -7.23
N LEU A 275 -4.16 -4.34 -7.17
CA LEU A 275 -5.28 -4.42 -6.24
C LEU A 275 -4.82 -4.39 -4.80
N CYS A 276 -3.67 -4.98 -4.46
CA CYS A 276 -3.10 -4.86 -3.11
C CYS A 276 -2.79 -3.39 -2.79
N HIS A 277 -2.13 -2.68 -3.71
CA HIS A 277 -1.76 -1.28 -3.58
C HIS A 277 -2.98 -0.35 -3.45
N LEU A 278 -4.07 -0.65 -4.16
CA LEU A 278 -5.28 0.18 -4.21
C LEU A 278 -6.40 -0.34 -3.30
N ARG A 279 -6.18 -1.37 -2.48
CA ARG A 279 -7.27 -2.17 -1.88
C ARG A 279 -8.34 -1.33 -1.17
N PRO A 280 -8.04 -0.49 -0.16
CA PRO A 280 -9.05 0.30 0.54
C PRO A 280 -9.83 1.22 -0.41
N TRP A 281 -9.13 1.85 -1.35
CA TRP A 281 -9.70 2.75 -2.35
C TRP A 281 -10.62 2.02 -3.32
N PHE A 282 -10.14 0.92 -3.90
CA PHE A 282 -10.87 0.12 -4.87
C PHE A 282 -12.16 -0.42 -4.26
N HIS A 283 -12.11 -0.98 -3.05
CA HIS A 283 -13.31 -1.46 -2.37
C HIS A 283 -14.33 -0.35 -2.11
N ALA A 284 -13.88 0.85 -1.76
CA ALA A 284 -14.77 1.99 -1.54
C ALA A 284 -15.37 2.51 -2.85
N ARG A 285 -14.57 2.58 -3.93
CA ARG A 285 -14.98 3.13 -5.22
C ARG A 285 -15.76 2.14 -6.09
N ALA A 286 -15.49 0.85 -6.01
CA ALA A 286 -16.19 -0.16 -6.82
C ALA A 286 -17.72 -0.14 -6.65
N LEU A 287 -18.21 0.32 -5.50
CA LEU A 287 -19.66 0.44 -5.26
C LEU A 287 -20.28 1.70 -5.90
N GLY A 288 -19.54 2.80 -5.95
CA GLY A 288 -20.07 4.10 -6.41
C GLY A 288 -19.67 4.47 -7.83
N ASP A 289 -18.44 4.15 -8.23
CA ASP A 289 -17.84 4.49 -9.51
C ASP A 289 -16.91 3.36 -9.97
N PHE A 290 -17.55 2.27 -10.40
CA PHE A 290 -16.85 1.08 -10.85
C PHE A 290 -15.97 1.29 -12.10
N PRO A 291 -16.40 2.05 -13.13
CA PRO A 291 -15.56 2.33 -14.29
C PRO A 291 -14.25 3.04 -13.92
N ALA A 292 -14.29 4.07 -13.07
CA ALA A 292 -13.07 4.75 -12.63
C ALA A 292 -12.17 3.83 -11.80
N ALA A 293 -12.76 3.08 -10.85
CA ALA A 293 -12.02 2.13 -10.02
C ALA A 293 -11.28 1.08 -10.86
N SER A 294 -11.96 0.56 -11.89
CA SER A 294 -11.41 -0.41 -12.83
C SER A 294 -10.32 0.20 -13.70
N SER A 295 -10.57 1.37 -14.31
CA SER A 295 -9.58 2.04 -15.17
C SER A 295 -8.28 2.32 -14.43
N THR A 296 -8.34 2.94 -13.24
CA THR A 296 -7.16 3.23 -12.42
C THR A 296 -6.41 1.96 -12.01
N THR A 297 -7.14 0.88 -11.69
CA THR A 297 -6.50 -0.40 -11.34
C THR A 297 -5.82 -1.06 -12.54
N VAL A 298 -6.45 -1.00 -13.72
CA VAL A 298 -5.85 -1.48 -14.98
C VAL A 298 -4.58 -0.69 -15.29
N GLU A 299 -4.62 0.63 -15.20
CA GLU A 299 -3.46 1.50 -15.44
C GLU A 299 -2.29 1.11 -14.52
N LEU A 300 -2.52 0.98 -13.21
CA LEU A 300 -1.48 0.56 -12.26
C LEU A 300 -0.97 -0.86 -12.55
N ALA A 301 -1.87 -1.80 -12.86
CA ALA A 301 -1.49 -3.17 -13.21
C ALA A 301 -0.61 -3.21 -14.46
N LEU A 302 -0.89 -2.39 -15.47
CA LEU A 302 -0.06 -2.31 -16.67
C LEU A 302 1.30 -1.65 -16.40
N VAL A 303 1.40 -0.69 -15.48
CA VAL A 303 2.70 -0.15 -15.02
C VAL A 303 3.52 -1.28 -14.38
N ILE A 304 2.91 -2.09 -13.51
CA ILE A 304 3.58 -3.22 -12.85
C ILE A 304 3.99 -4.29 -13.86
N ALA A 305 3.11 -4.64 -14.81
CA ALA A 305 3.35 -5.66 -15.83
C ALA A 305 4.55 -5.32 -16.73
N ARG A 306 4.69 -4.04 -17.09
CA ARG A 306 5.76 -3.54 -17.97
C ARG A 306 7.11 -3.43 -17.28
N TRP A 307 7.15 -3.31 -15.96
CA TRP A 307 8.36 -2.93 -15.24
C TRP A 307 9.53 -3.89 -15.45
N ALA A 308 9.34 -5.22 -15.32
CA ALA A 308 10.43 -6.19 -15.44
C ALA A 308 10.98 -6.35 -16.87
N GLY A 309 10.18 -5.99 -17.87
CA GLY A 309 10.53 -6.15 -19.28
C GLY A 309 9.50 -5.45 -20.17
N PRO A 310 9.67 -4.16 -20.49
CA PRO A 310 8.70 -3.44 -21.31
C PRO A 310 8.52 -4.07 -22.70
N TRP A 311 9.60 -4.61 -23.26
CA TRP A 311 9.59 -5.34 -24.53
C TRP A 311 8.66 -6.55 -24.51
N TRP A 312 8.57 -7.27 -23.38
CA TRP A 312 7.73 -8.46 -23.24
C TRP A 312 6.25 -8.09 -23.39
N VAL A 313 5.80 -7.00 -22.77
CA VAL A 313 4.41 -6.56 -22.90
C VAL A 313 4.09 -6.10 -24.32
N ARG A 314 5.05 -5.48 -25.02
CA ARG A 314 4.89 -5.10 -26.45
C ARG A 314 4.76 -6.30 -27.37
N GLU A 315 5.49 -7.38 -27.09
CA GLU A 315 5.43 -8.63 -27.87
C GLU A 315 4.18 -9.47 -27.55
N HIS A 316 3.51 -9.18 -26.44
CA HIS A 316 2.35 -9.91 -25.93
C HIS A 316 1.14 -8.98 -25.72
N PRO A 317 0.51 -8.49 -26.81
CA PRO A 317 -0.62 -7.56 -26.73
C PRO A 317 -1.84 -8.13 -25.98
N GLU A 318 -1.94 -9.46 -25.88
CA GLU A 318 -2.97 -10.13 -25.09
C GLU A 318 -2.92 -9.78 -23.60
N ILE A 319 -1.75 -9.36 -23.07
CA ILE A 319 -1.59 -8.99 -21.65
C ILE A 319 -2.55 -7.87 -21.28
N GLU A 320 -2.70 -6.85 -22.12
CA GLU A 320 -3.59 -5.72 -21.83
C GLU A 320 -5.04 -6.17 -21.69
N SER A 321 -5.50 -7.01 -22.63
CA SER A 321 -6.84 -7.57 -22.62
C SER A 321 -7.09 -8.44 -21.38
N ILE A 322 -6.13 -9.32 -21.05
CA ILE A 322 -6.21 -10.21 -19.89
C ILE A 322 -6.23 -9.39 -18.58
N VAL A 323 -5.37 -8.37 -18.45
CA VAL A 323 -5.34 -7.48 -17.28
C VAL A 323 -6.68 -6.76 -17.12
N ARG A 324 -7.22 -6.19 -18.20
CA ARG A 324 -8.53 -5.51 -18.20
C ARG A 324 -9.66 -6.46 -17.78
N ALA A 325 -9.72 -7.65 -18.39
CA ALA A 325 -10.72 -8.66 -18.07
C ALA A 325 -10.61 -9.13 -16.61
N ALA A 326 -9.39 -9.40 -16.12
CA ALA A 326 -9.15 -9.84 -14.75
C ALA A 326 -9.57 -8.78 -13.72
N VAL A 327 -9.23 -7.50 -13.94
CA VAL A 327 -9.67 -6.41 -13.06
C VAL A 327 -11.19 -6.28 -13.05
N HIS A 328 -11.83 -6.39 -14.23
CA HIS A 328 -13.28 -6.30 -14.33
C HIS A 328 -13.98 -7.45 -13.58
N VAL A 329 -13.54 -8.70 -13.78
CA VAL A 329 -14.09 -9.87 -13.08
C VAL A 329 -13.92 -9.74 -11.57
N VAL A 330 -12.71 -9.43 -11.09
CA VAL A 330 -12.48 -9.24 -9.64
C VAL A 330 -13.30 -8.08 -9.09
N GLY A 331 -13.46 -7.03 -9.88
CA GLY A 331 -14.28 -5.88 -9.56
C GLY A 331 -15.75 -6.20 -9.35
N GLU A 332 -16.36 -6.94 -10.28
CA GLU A 332 -17.74 -7.41 -10.16
C GLU A 332 -17.92 -8.35 -8.96
N GLU A 333 -16.97 -9.26 -8.72
CA GLU A 333 -16.98 -10.11 -7.52
C GLU A 333 -16.94 -9.30 -6.21
N VAL A 334 -16.13 -8.23 -6.17
CA VAL A 334 -16.09 -7.33 -5.00
C VAL A 334 -17.42 -6.61 -4.81
N ARG A 335 -18.07 -6.16 -5.89
CA ARG A 335 -19.38 -5.50 -5.82
C ARG A 335 -20.46 -6.46 -5.33
N GLU A 336 -20.50 -7.67 -5.87
CA GLU A 336 -21.47 -8.69 -5.49
C GLU A 336 -21.26 -9.12 -4.02
N ALA A 337 -20.02 -9.39 -3.60
CA ALA A 337 -19.71 -9.73 -2.22
C ALA A 337 -20.14 -8.63 -1.23
N ARG A 338 -19.97 -7.35 -1.60
CA ARG A 338 -20.43 -6.21 -0.79
C ARG A 338 -21.95 -6.09 -0.78
N ARG A 339 -22.62 -6.37 -1.89
CA ARG A 339 -24.09 -6.39 -1.96
C ARG A 339 -24.67 -7.47 -1.06
N VAL A 340 -24.12 -8.68 -1.10
CA VAL A 340 -24.50 -9.80 -0.22
C VAL A 340 -24.26 -9.43 1.25
N GLN A 341 -23.11 -8.86 1.58
CA GLN A 341 -22.81 -8.40 2.94
C GLN A 341 -23.80 -7.34 3.43
N ALA A 342 -24.14 -6.35 2.59
CA ALA A 342 -25.10 -5.31 2.94
C ALA A 342 -26.51 -5.86 3.19
N LEU A 343 -26.95 -6.86 2.40
CA LEU A 343 -28.22 -7.55 2.63
C LEU A 343 -28.21 -8.35 3.94
N ALA A 344 -27.11 -9.06 4.23
CA ALA A 344 -26.95 -9.79 5.49
C ALA A 344 -26.95 -8.86 6.71
N ASP A 345 -26.32 -7.69 6.60
CA ASP A 345 -26.31 -6.69 7.66
C ASP A 345 -27.68 -6.03 7.83
N ALA A 346 -28.41 -5.76 6.75
CA ALA A 346 -29.78 -5.25 6.80
C ALA A 346 -30.74 -6.25 7.47
N ALA A 347 -30.64 -7.54 7.14
CA ALA A 347 -31.42 -8.59 7.79
C ALA A 347 -31.10 -8.66 9.30
N ARG A 348 -29.82 -8.63 9.67
CA ARG A 348 -29.39 -8.59 11.07
C ARG A 348 -29.94 -7.36 11.81
N MET A 349 -29.96 -6.20 11.17
CA MET A 349 -30.53 -4.98 11.76
C MET A 349 -32.05 -5.10 11.95
N GLN A 350 -32.77 -5.70 11.00
CA GLN A 350 -34.20 -5.96 11.12
C GLN A 350 -34.50 -6.90 12.31
N ASP A 351 -33.71 -7.95 12.49
CA ASP A 351 -33.86 -8.86 13.64
C ASP A 351 -33.63 -8.14 14.97
N ILE A 352 -32.62 -7.26 15.05
CA ILE A 352 -32.34 -6.45 16.25
C ILE A 352 -33.50 -5.49 16.54
N VAL A 353 -33.98 -4.78 15.52
CA VAL A 353 -35.11 -3.84 15.67
C VAL A 353 -36.37 -4.59 16.10
N ALA A 354 -36.69 -5.72 15.48
CA ALA A 354 -37.83 -6.55 15.86
C ALA A 354 -37.73 -7.04 17.32
N GLY A 355 -36.53 -7.46 17.76
CA GLY A 355 -36.27 -7.83 19.16
C GLY A 355 -36.47 -6.66 20.13
N LEU A 356 -36.02 -5.45 19.76
CA LEU A 356 -36.23 -4.23 20.56
C LEU A 356 -37.71 -3.83 20.63
N GLU A 357 -38.44 -3.94 19.52
CA GLU A 357 -39.88 -3.68 19.47
C GLU A 357 -40.65 -4.65 20.37
N GLN A 358 -40.33 -5.95 20.30
CA GLN A 358 -40.93 -6.97 21.16
C GLN A 358 -40.63 -6.70 22.65
N LEU A 359 -39.39 -6.30 22.97
CA LEU A 359 -39.00 -5.93 24.33
C LEU A 359 -39.78 -4.72 24.83
N ALA A 360 -39.91 -3.67 24.01
CA ALA A 360 -40.67 -2.47 24.32
C ALA A 360 -42.16 -2.77 24.56
N GLN A 361 -42.77 -3.58 23.69
CA GLN A 361 -44.15 -4.05 23.87
C GLN A 361 -44.31 -4.82 25.19
N THR A 362 -43.38 -5.71 25.52
CA THR A 362 -43.39 -6.46 26.78
C THR A 362 -43.32 -5.54 28.00
N TYR A 363 -42.47 -4.50 27.96
CA TYR A 363 -42.39 -3.50 29.03
C TYR A 363 -43.68 -2.69 29.17
N GLN A 364 -44.30 -2.28 28.04
CA GLN A 364 -45.56 -1.56 28.06
C GLN A 364 -46.69 -2.42 28.67
N VAL A 365 -46.77 -3.70 28.31
CA VAL A 365 -47.75 -4.64 28.89
C VAL A 365 -47.52 -4.81 30.39
N ARG A 366 -46.28 -5.03 30.83
CA ARG A 366 -45.95 -5.12 32.28
C ARG A 366 -46.27 -3.84 33.04
N ALA A 367 -46.01 -2.67 32.47
CA ALA A 367 -46.35 -1.39 33.07
C ALA A 367 -47.87 -1.20 33.22
N ARG A 368 -48.66 -1.63 32.23
CA ARG A 368 -50.13 -1.64 32.31
C ARG A 368 -50.64 -2.59 33.39
N MET A 369 -50.09 -3.80 33.47
CA MET A 369 -50.44 -4.75 34.52
C MET A 369 -50.13 -4.23 35.92
N ARG A 370 -48.98 -3.55 36.12
CA ARG A 370 -48.66 -2.91 37.41
C ARG A 370 -49.63 -1.80 37.79
N LYS A 371 -50.16 -1.03 36.83
CA LYS A 371 -51.17 0.01 37.10
C LYS A 371 -52.56 -0.56 37.40
N ALA A 372 -52.87 -1.77 36.95
CA ALA A 372 -54.17 -2.40 37.12
C ALA A 372 -54.33 -3.18 38.44
N VAL A 373 -53.26 -3.34 39.23
CA VAL A 373 -53.39 -3.90 40.58
C VAL A 373 -54.05 -2.83 41.47
N PRO A 374 -55.30 -3.04 41.92
CA PRO A 374 -55.96 -2.09 42.80
C PRO A 374 -55.10 -1.93 44.05
N SER A 375 -54.85 -0.69 44.44
CA SER A 375 -54.17 -0.35 45.68
C SER A 375 -55.00 -0.91 46.84
N ALA A 376 -54.71 -2.16 47.22
CA ALA A 376 -55.25 -2.75 48.42
C ALA A 376 -54.69 -1.93 49.59
N CYS A 377 -55.60 -1.19 50.22
CA CYS A 377 -55.42 -0.34 51.38
C CYS A 377 -54.67 -1.13 52.46
N THR A 378 -53.34 -1.07 52.45
CA THR A 378 -52.50 -1.58 53.51
C THR A 378 -52.30 -0.43 54.46
N SER A 379 -52.92 -0.56 55.62
CA SER A 379 -52.78 0.32 56.77
C SER A 379 -51.30 0.66 57.04
N PRO A 380 -51.02 1.87 57.54
CA PRO A 380 -49.66 2.33 57.77
C PRO A 380 -49.03 1.51 58.90
N VAL A 381 -48.11 0.61 58.57
CA VAL A 381 -47.19 0.02 59.54
C VAL A 381 -45.94 0.89 59.57
N GLU A 382 -45.80 1.55 60.70
CA GLU A 382 -44.72 2.43 61.10
C GLU A 382 -43.34 1.76 60.94
N PRO A 383 -42.40 2.35 60.19
CA PRO A 383 -41.08 1.76 60.00
C PRO A 383 -40.21 1.98 61.24
N LYS A 384 -39.92 0.89 61.94
CA LYS A 384 -38.96 0.83 63.04
C LYS A 384 -37.55 1.14 62.50
N SER A 385 -37.00 2.24 62.99
CA SER A 385 -35.64 2.73 62.76
C SER A 385 -34.57 1.69 63.09
N PRO A 386 -33.66 1.33 62.16
CA PRO A 386 -32.40 0.69 62.47
C PRO A 386 -31.30 1.75 62.60
N CYS A 387 -30.95 1.94 63.86
CA CYS A 387 -29.62 2.18 64.43
C CYS A 387 -28.43 2.31 63.46
N ALA A 388 -27.76 3.46 63.60
CA ALA A 388 -26.36 3.81 63.34
C ALA A 388 -25.33 2.71 63.07
N ALA A 389 -24.47 2.93 62.06
CA ALA A 389 -23.00 3.02 62.15
C ALA A 389 -22.42 3.46 60.77
N PRO A 390 -21.10 3.69 60.63
CA PRO A 390 -20.44 4.97 60.82
C PRO A 390 -19.95 5.61 59.51
N VAL A 391 -19.73 6.92 59.60
CA VAL A 391 -18.96 7.75 58.66
C VAL A 391 -17.54 7.19 58.53
N LEU A 392 -17.10 6.92 57.30
CA LEU A 392 -15.68 7.04 56.95
C LEU A 392 -15.55 7.57 55.51
N ALA A 393 -14.70 8.57 55.40
CA ALA A 393 -14.40 9.33 54.21
C ALA A 393 -13.45 8.58 53.26
N GLU A 394 -13.54 8.84 51.95
CA GLU A 394 -12.43 9.38 51.15
C GLU A 394 -12.86 9.65 49.69
N PRO A 395 -12.55 10.83 49.14
CA PRO A 395 -12.59 11.07 47.70
C PRO A 395 -11.25 10.68 47.08
N LEU A 396 -11.27 9.71 46.16
CA LEU A 396 -10.10 9.40 45.32
C LEU A 396 -10.15 10.28 44.06
N ASP A 397 -9.22 11.23 44.02
CA ASP A 397 -8.82 12.00 42.85
C ASP A 397 -8.40 11.09 41.68
N PRO A 398 -8.81 11.37 40.43
CA PRO A 398 -8.07 10.89 39.28
C PRO A 398 -6.81 11.76 39.11
N ALA A 399 -5.72 11.33 39.74
CA ALA A 399 -4.39 11.87 39.46
C ALA A 399 -4.04 11.64 37.98
N ALA A 400 -4.06 12.73 37.22
CA ALA A 400 -3.41 12.85 35.93
C ALA A 400 -1.93 12.48 36.10
N THR A 401 -1.55 11.30 35.60
CA THR A 401 -0.14 10.94 35.46
C THR A 401 0.41 11.69 34.25
N LEU A 402 0.89 12.90 34.50
CA LEU A 402 1.81 13.61 33.60
C LEU A 402 3.13 12.83 33.55
N LEU A 403 3.30 12.01 32.53
CA LEU A 403 4.64 11.56 32.14
C LEU A 403 5.30 12.70 31.35
N SER A 404 6.28 13.33 31.97
CA SER A 404 7.23 14.22 31.29
C SER A 404 7.90 13.51 30.10
N PRO A 405 8.24 14.27 29.04
CA PRO A 405 8.98 13.73 27.91
C PRO A 405 10.41 13.37 28.38
N VAL A 406 10.75 12.09 28.27
CA VAL A 406 12.15 11.66 28.33
C VAL A 406 12.85 12.28 27.12
N ALA A 407 13.85 13.11 27.40
CA ALA A 407 14.75 13.68 26.43
C ALA A 407 15.33 12.58 25.52
N ARG A 408 15.11 12.72 24.22
CA ARG A 408 15.80 11.94 23.19
C ARG A 408 17.29 12.27 23.28
N ALA A 409 18.08 11.29 23.70
CA ALA A 409 19.51 11.26 23.43
C ALA A 409 19.74 10.99 21.92
N PRO A 410 20.87 11.45 21.35
CA PRO A 410 21.17 11.32 19.93
C PRO A 410 21.42 9.85 19.57
N GLU A 411 20.89 9.41 18.43
CA GLU A 411 21.28 8.12 17.84
C GLU A 411 22.78 8.12 17.49
N PRO A 412 23.50 7.02 17.71
CA PRO A 412 24.92 6.93 17.39
C PRO A 412 25.15 6.78 15.89
N ASP A 413 25.99 7.67 15.35
CA ASP A 413 26.64 7.54 14.05
C ASP A 413 27.42 6.22 13.96
N LEU A 414 27.09 5.40 12.97
CA LEU A 414 27.74 4.11 12.71
C LEU A 414 28.00 3.95 11.20
N GLU A 415 29.04 4.62 10.72
CA GLU A 415 29.77 4.28 9.51
C GLU A 415 31.21 3.93 9.84
N LYS A 416 31.52 2.64 10.03
CA LYS A 416 32.80 2.04 9.60
C LYS A 416 32.68 0.51 9.61
N ALA A 417 32.55 -0.09 8.43
CA ALA A 417 32.69 -1.53 8.26
C ALA A 417 33.84 -1.79 7.27
N GLU A 418 34.86 -2.49 7.76
CA GLU A 418 35.99 -3.00 6.99
C GLU A 418 35.57 -4.18 6.10
N ALA A 419 36.29 -4.34 4.99
CA ALA A 419 36.08 -5.38 3.98
C ALA A 419 36.55 -6.75 4.50
N VAL A 420 35.72 -7.78 4.31
CA VAL A 420 36.05 -9.19 4.57
C VAL A 420 35.98 -9.95 3.25
N GLU A 421 37.06 -10.66 2.92
CA GLU A 421 37.22 -11.50 1.73
C GLU A 421 36.35 -12.78 1.78
N GLU A 422 35.84 -13.17 0.62
CA GLU A 422 34.93 -14.29 0.37
C GLU A 422 35.70 -15.48 -0.24
N PRO A 423 35.51 -16.73 0.23
CA PRO A 423 36.04 -17.91 -0.45
C PRO A 423 34.98 -18.59 -1.33
N GLU A 424 35.37 -18.87 -2.58
CA GLU A 424 34.63 -19.66 -3.56
C GLU A 424 34.58 -21.16 -3.20
N SER A 425 33.41 -21.78 -3.34
CA SER A 425 33.27 -23.10 -4.00
C SER A 425 31.80 -23.52 -4.12
N SER A 426 31.33 -23.73 -5.35
CA SER A 426 29.96 -24.19 -5.66
C SER A 426 29.93 -25.69 -5.99
N PRO A 427 29.04 -26.51 -5.39
CA PRO A 427 28.77 -27.86 -5.85
C PRO A 427 27.70 -27.90 -6.95
N LYS A 428 27.93 -28.74 -7.97
CA LYS A 428 27.05 -28.98 -9.13
C LYS A 428 25.74 -29.66 -8.69
N ALA A 429 24.60 -29.02 -8.99
CA ALA A 429 23.27 -29.56 -8.75
C ALA A 429 22.87 -30.67 -9.76
N PRO A 430 22.02 -31.65 -9.35
CA PRO A 430 21.57 -32.73 -10.22
C PRO A 430 20.53 -32.25 -11.25
N ARG A 431 20.59 -32.79 -12.48
CA ARG A 431 19.60 -32.55 -13.53
C ARG A 431 18.29 -33.27 -13.21
N GLU A 432 17.23 -32.53 -12.92
CA GLU A 432 15.87 -33.07 -12.80
C GLU A 432 15.29 -33.45 -14.17
N SER A 433 14.51 -34.54 -14.21
CA SER A 433 13.96 -35.10 -15.44
C SER A 433 12.67 -34.36 -15.87
N PRO A 434 12.45 -34.13 -17.18
CA PRO A 434 11.30 -33.36 -17.69
C PRO A 434 9.93 -33.89 -17.26
N MET A 435 9.85 -35.19 -16.96
CA MET A 435 8.63 -35.88 -16.57
C MET A 435 8.16 -35.48 -15.15
N GLN A 436 9.07 -35.14 -14.23
CA GLN A 436 8.72 -34.69 -12.88
C GLN A 436 8.10 -33.29 -12.89
N THR A 437 8.55 -32.41 -13.79
CA THR A 437 7.99 -31.06 -13.96
C THR A 437 6.54 -31.10 -14.45
N PHE A 438 6.22 -32.04 -15.35
CA PHE A 438 4.86 -32.22 -15.87
C PHE A 438 3.91 -32.74 -14.77
N VAL A 439 4.33 -33.76 -14.00
CA VAL A 439 3.51 -34.33 -12.92
C VAL A 439 3.25 -33.31 -11.81
N ARG A 440 4.26 -32.50 -11.41
CA ARG A 440 4.05 -31.41 -10.43
C ARG A 440 3.08 -30.34 -10.94
N SER A 441 3.17 -29.98 -12.21
CA SER A 441 2.30 -28.96 -12.80
C SER A 441 0.85 -29.45 -12.91
N ALA A 442 0.64 -30.69 -13.35
CA ALA A 442 -0.69 -31.31 -13.42
C ALA A 442 -1.31 -31.47 -12.02
N SER A 443 -0.53 -31.92 -11.03
CA SER A 443 -0.99 -32.04 -9.64
C SER A 443 -1.40 -30.67 -9.07
N THR A 444 -0.63 -29.62 -9.32
CA THR A 444 -0.94 -28.27 -8.79
C THR A 444 -2.22 -27.70 -9.42
N LEU A 445 -2.45 -27.94 -10.72
CA LEU A 445 -3.67 -27.51 -11.41
C LEU A 445 -4.91 -28.27 -10.91
N LEU A 446 -4.80 -29.59 -10.74
CA LEU A 446 -5.88 -30.42 -10.19
C LEU A 446 -6.22 -29.99 -8.76
N THR A 447 -5.22 -29.82 -7.89
CA THR A 447 -5.45 -29.38 -6.51
C THR A 447 -6.07 -27.98 -6.46
N GLY A 448 -5.61 -27.05 -7.31
CA GLY A 448 -6.20 -25.71 -7.41
C GLY A 448 -7.66 -25.73 -7.89
N PHE A 449 -7.98 -26.56 -8.89
CA PHE A 449 -9.34 -26.72 -9.39
C PHE A 449 -10.27 -27.32 -8.34
N PHE A 450 -9.85 -28.39 -7.64
CA PHE A 450 -10.67 -29.03 -6.61
C PHE A 450 -10.83 -28.16 -5.37
N LEU A 451 -9.78 -27.47 -4.92
CA LEU A 451 -9.88 -26.56 -3.78
C LEU A 451 -10.77 -25.35 -4.11
N GLY A 452 -10.63 -24.79 -5.32
CA GLY A 452 -11.47 -23.71 -5.81
C GLY A 452 -12.94 -24.11 -5.87
N THR A 453 -13.26 -25.22 -6.54
CA THR A 453 -14.66 -25.73 -6.61
C THR A 453 -15.22 -26.08 -5.24
N PHE A 454 -14.42 -26.63 -4.32
CA PHE A 454 -14.88 -26.93 -2.96
C PHE A 454 -15.22 -25.67 -2.16
N VAL A 455 -14.38 -24.63 -2.24
CA VAL A 455 -14.65 -23.33 -1.60
C VAL A 455 -15.89 -22.68 -2.21
N THR A 456 -16.04 -22.70 -3.54
CA THR A 456 -17.22 -22.13 -4.20
C THR A 456 -18.50 -22.88 -3.81
N LEU A 457 -18.47 -24.21 -3.71
CA LEU A 457 -19.60 -25.01 -3.22
C LEU A 457 -19.94 -24.71 -1.76
N TRP A 458 -18.95 -24.46 -0.90
CA TRP A 458 -19.17 -24.05 0.49
C TRP A 458 -19.79 -22.65 0.62
N VAL A 459 -19.43 -21.73 -0.27
CA VAL A 459 -20.00 -20.38 -0.28
C VAL A 459 -21.43 -20.39 -0.82
N LEU A 460 -21.73 -21.23 -1.81
CA LEU A 460 -23.03 -21.27 -2.49
C LEU A 460 -24.09 -22.18 -1.85
N ALA A 461 -23.71 -23.13 -0.98
CA ALA A 461 -24.64 -24.03 -0.30
C ALA A 461 -24.91 -23.58 1.16
N PRO A 462 -26.02 -22.86 1.45
CA PRO A 462 -26.31 -22.36 2.79
C PRO A 462 -26.50 -23.46 3.85
N ASP A 463 -26.88 -24.68 3.44
CA ASP A 463 -27.17 -25.80 4.35
C ASP A 463 -25.90 -26.49 4.91
N THR A 464 -24.72 -26.28 4.33
CA THR A 464 -23.47 -26.94 4.79
C THR A 464 -22.79 -26.22 5.96
N ARG A 465 -23.29 -25.05 6.41
CA ARG A 465 -22.77 -24.36 7.60
C ARG A 465 -22.87 -25.18 8.89
N GLN A 466 -23.80 -26.14 8.97
CA GLN A 466 -23.91 -27.03 10.13
C GLN A 466 -22.77 -28.06 10.20
N LEU A 467 -22.18 -28.46 9.08
CA LEU A 467 -21.06 -29.42 9.04
C LEU A 467 -19.73 -28.79 9.48
N ALA A 468 -19.53 -27.49 9.27
CA ALA A 468 -18.33 -26.78 9.69
C ALA A 468 -18.18 -26.71 11.22
N HIS A 469 -19.29 -26.71 11.97
CA HIS A 469 -19.29 -26.77 13.43
C HIS A 469 -18.92 -28.14 14.01
N HIS A 470 -18.88 -29.20 13.20
CA HIS A 470 -18.52 -30.55 13.63
C HIS A 470 -17.07 -30.95 13.25
N LEU A 471 -16.35 -30.11 12.50
CA LEU A 471 -14.97 -30.37 12.02
C LEU A 471 -13.91 -29.47 12.68
N THR A 472 -14.31 -28.60 13.60
CA THR A 472 -13.45 -27.93 14.58
C THR A 472 -13.70 -28.51 15.96
#